data_AF-A0A453QRV0-F1
#
_entry.id   AF-A0A453QRV0-F1
#
_cell.length_a   1.000
_cell.length_b   1.000
_cell.length_c   1.000
_cell.angle_alpha   90.00
_cell.angle_beta   90.00
_cell.angle_gamma   90.00
#
_symmetry.space_group_name_H-M   'P 1'
#
loop_
_entity.id
_entity.type
_entity.pdbx_description
1 polymer ?
#
loop_
_entity_poly.entity_id
_entity_poly.type
_entity_poly.pdbx_seq_one_letter_code
_entity_poly.pdbx_strand_id
1 'polypeptide(L)'
;LSIYKACWVGGSCSGAAVLAAVDDAIHDGVDVLSLSIGGAGPQFPGTLHAVQRGISVVFSGGNDGPVPQTVGNALPWVTTVAASTIDRSFPTLISLGNKEKLVGQSLNYNAAMNNSGFQDLVHVQSCDTESLSLSNVTGKTVLCYAPAQAAITPPRAELHSLINRTIEAGAKGLIFAQYTVNLLEILTSCEGFMSCALVDFEIAQRIASYSKMTE
;
A
#
# COMPACT_ATOMS: atom_id res chain seq x y z
N LEU A 1 -17.51 4.57 -23.70
CA LEU A 1 -16.24 4.00 -23.20
C LEU A 1 -15.80 2.92 -24.16
N SER A 2 -14.63 3.07 -24.77
CA SER A 2 -13.99 2.01 -25.56
C SER A 2 -12.90 1.36 -24.71
N ILE A 3 -12.76 0.03 -24.78
CA ILE A 3 -11.86 -0.74 -23.91
C ILE A 3 -10.86 -1.50 -24.79
N TYR A 4 -9.58 -1.18 -24.62
CA TYR A 4 -8.48 -1.82 -25.33
C TYR A 4 -7.62 -2.60 -24.34
N LYS A 5 -7.70 -3.93 -24.38
CA LYS A 5 -6.94 -4.79 -23.46
C LYS A 5 -5.50 -4.97 -23.93
N ALA A 6 -4.58 -4.24 -23.32
CA ALA A 6 -3.13 -4.36 -23.59
C ALA A 6 -2.36 -5.18 -22.54
N CYS A 7 -2.98 -5.44 -21.38
CA CYS A 7 -2.34 -6.10 -20.24
C CYS A 7 -2.97 -7.47 -19.94
N TRP A 8 -2.15 -8.39 -19.44
CA TRP A 8 -2.54 -9.76 -19.13
C TRP A 8 -2.28 -10.11 -17.67
N VAL A 9 -2.64 -11.35 -17.29
CA VAL A 9 -2.44 -11.88 -15.94
C VAL A 9 -0.99 -11.68 -15.49
N GLY A 10 -0.82 -11.22 -14.24
CA GLY A 10 0.49 -10.85 -13.69
C GLY A 10 0.90 -9.39 -13.97
N GLY A 11 0.03 -8.57 -14.54
CA GLY A 11 0.28 -7.14 -14.75
C GLY A 11 1.23 -6.84 -15.91
N SER A 12 1.55 -7.83 -16.75
CA SER A 12 2.42 -7.65 -17.90
C SER A 12 1.67 -6.96 -19.04
N CYS A 13 2.19 -5.82 -19.46
CA CYS A 13 1.71 -5.05 -20.62
C CYS A 13 2.88 -4.94 -21.60
N SER A 14 2.87 -5.73 -22.68
CA SER A 14 3.96 -5.65 -23.66
C SER A 14 3.86 -4.33 -24.44
N GLY A 15 5.01 -3.72 -24.74
CA GLY A 15 5.02 -2.47 -25.52
C GLY A 15 4.31 -2.61 -26.87
N ALA A 16 4.41 -3.78 -27.51
CA ALA A 16 3.69 -4.08 -28.75
C ALA A 16 2.16 -4.08 -28.58
N ALA A 17 1.64 -4.71 -27.51
CA ALA A 17 0.20 -4.72 -27.24
C ALA A 17 -0.34 -3.33 -26.90
N VAL A 18 0.44 -2.52 -26.17
CA VAL A 18 0.07 -1.13 -25.86
C VAL A 18 0.04 -0.29 -27.13
N LEU A 19 1.04 -0.42 -28.02
CA LEU A 19 1.06 0.31 -29.29
C LEU A 19 -0.09 -0.09 -30.21
N ALA A 20 -0.41 -1.38 -30.31
CA ALA A 20 -1.57 -1.85 -31.07
C ALA A 20 -2.89 -1.25 -30.53
N ALA A 21 -3.06 -1.27 -29.21
CA ALA A 21 -4.23 -0.66 -28.55
C ALA A 21 -4.33 0.86 -28.81
N VAL A 22 -3.20 1.58 -28.83
CA VAL A 22 -3.17 3.01 -29.15
C VAL A 22 -3.52 3.26 -30.62
N ASP A 23 -3.02 2.43 -31.55
CA ASP A 23 -3.32 2.56 -32.98
C ASP A 23 -4.81 2.30 -33.28
N ASP A 24 -5.38 1.24 -32.70
CA ASP A 24 -6.81 0.94 -32.80
C ASP A 24 -7.65 2.08 -32.22
N ALA A 25 -7.27 2.62 -31.06
CA ALA A 25 -8.00 3.74 -30.44
C ALA A 25 -7.92 5.03 -31.28
N ILE A 26 -6.78 5.29 -31.92
CA ILE A 26 -6.62 6.38 -32.87
C ILE A 26 -7.55 6.19 -34.07
N HIS A 27 -7.61 4.97 -34.62
CA HIS A 27 -8.45 4.64 -35.77
C HIS A 27 -9.95 4.77 -35.44
N ASP A 28 -10.34 4.34 -34.25
CA ASP A 28 -11.71 4.43 -33.75
C ASP A 28 -12.14 5.86 -33.39
N GLY A 29 -11.20 6.81 -33.37
CA GLY A 29 -11.49 8.24 -33.18
C GLY A 29 -11.86 8.60 -31.74
N VAL A 30 -11.19 8.00 -30.75
CA VAL A 30 -11.42 8.36 -29.33
C VAL A 30 -10.99 9.80 -29.03
N ASP A 31 -11.66 10.46 -28.09
CA ASP A 31 -11.30 11.83 -27.69
C ASP A 31 -10.15 11.88 -26.66
N VAL A 32 -10.08 10.87 -25.78
CA VAL A 32 -9.11 10.78 -24.68
C VAL A 32 -8.61 9.35 -24.49
N LEU A 33 -7.30 9.20 -24.30
CA LEU A 33 -6.62 7.97 -23.92
C LEU A 33 -6.19 8.02 -22.46
N SER A 34 -6.70 7.09 -21.64
CA SER A 34 -6.34 6.94 -20.23
C SER A 34 -5.52 5.68 -20.01
N LEU A 35 -4.24 5.84 -19.66
CA LEU A 35 -3.23 4.78 -19.61
C LEU A 35 -2.60 4.70 -18.21
N SER A 36 -3.21 3.90 -17.32
CA SER A 36 -2.68 3.62 -15.98
C SER A 36 -1.64 2.49 -15.98
N ILE A 37 -0.61 2.64 -16.81
CA ILE A 37 0.47 1.66 -17.00
C ILE A 37 1.82 2.36 -16.97
N GLY A 38 2.85 1.68 -16.48
CA GLY A 38 4.23 2.16 -16.40
C GLY A 38 5.22 1.06 -16.77
N GLY A 39 6.52 1.31 -16.62
CA GLY A 39 7.56 0.29 -16.83
C GLY A 39 7.78 -0.15 -18.29
N ALA A 40 7.00 0.38 -19.22
CA ALA A 40 7.36 0.32 -20.63
C ALA A 40 8.59 1.20 -20.83
N GLY A 41 9.62 0.64 -21.47
CA GLY A 41 10.89 1.30 -21.75
C GLY A 41 10.76 2.61 -22.56
N PRO A 42 11.86 3.16 -23.09
CA PRO A 42 11.96 4.56 -23.47
C PRO A 42 10.78 5.04 -24.32
N GLN A 43 9.88 5.76 -23.64
CA GLN A 43 9.04 6.83 -24.16
C GLN A 43 8.27 6.46 -25.44
N PHE A 44 7.12 5.78 -25.32
CA PHE A 44 6.24 5.42 -26.45
C PHE A 44 6.01 6.59 -27.42
N PRO A 45 6.77 6.70 -28.54
CA PRO A 45 6.58 7.80 -29.47
C PRO A 45 5.25 7.65 -30.22
N GLY A 46 4.65 6.45 -30.21
CA GLY A 46 3.32 6.20 -30.78
C GLY A 46 2.21 7.09 -30.18
N THR A 47 2.37 7.54 -28.93
CA THR A 47 1.41 8.47 -28.30
C THR A 47 1.47 9.88 -28.91
N LEU A 48 2.58 10.26 -29.56
CA LEU A 48 2.66 11.51 -30.31
C LEU A 48 1.68 11.51 -31.49
N HIS A 49 1.46 10.36 -32.14
CA HIS A 49 0.49 10.25 -33.23
C HIS A 49 -0.95 10.45 -32.75
N ALA A 50 -1.27 10.01 -31.53
CA ALA A 50 -2.57 10.29 -30.91
C ALA A 50 -2.76 11.80 -30.70
N VAL A 51 -1.77 12.46 -30.09
CA VAL A 51 -1.81 13.91 -29.83
C VAL A 51 -1.87 14.72 -31.14
N GLN A 52 -1.14 14.30 -32.19
CA GLN A 52 -1.20 14.92 -33.52
C GLN A 52 -2.59 14.84 -34.16
N ARG A 53 -3.40 13.85 -33.79
CA ARG A 53 -4.79 13.70 -34.24
C ARG A 53 -5.81 14.36 -33.30
N GLY A 54 -5.35 15.15 -32.34
CA GLY A 54 -6.20 15.86 -31.38
C GLY A 54 -6.66 15.02 -30.19
N ILE A 55 -6.09 13.83 -29.99
CA ILE A 55 -6.45 12.92 -28.89
C ILE A 55 -5.59 13.23 -27.68
N SER A 56 -6.21 13.55 -26.54
CA SER A 56 -5.49 13.82 -25.30
C SER A 56 -5.02 12.51 -24.65
N VAL A 57 -3.76 12.43 -24.25
CA VAL A 57 -3.17 11.22 -23.63
C VAL A 57 -2.83 11.49 -22.16
N VAL A 58 -3.31 10.61 -21.28
CA VAL A 58 -3.12 10.69 -19.83
C VAL A 58 -2.41 9.44 -19.35
N PHE A 59 -1.27 9.61 -18.66
CA PHE A 59 -0.50 8.53 -18.05
C PHE A 59 -0.40 8.69 -16.53
N SER A 60 -0.24 7.58 -15.81
CA SER A 60 0.20 7.62 -14.41
C SER A 60 1.70 7.92 -14.30
N GLY A 61 2.10 8.66 -13.26
CA GLY A 61 3.50 8.95 -12.96
C GLY A 61 4.29 7.79 -12.34
N GLY A 62 3.63 6.66 -12.06
CA GLY A 62 4.23 5.50 -11.41
C GLY A 62 4.09 5.49 -9.89
N ASN A 63 4.58 4.42 -9.29
CA ASN A 63 4.37 4.05 -7.89
C ASN A 63 5.69 3.84 -7.12
N ASP A 64 6.83 4.14 -7.75
CA ASP A 64 8.18 3.80 -7.26
C ASP A 64 8.79 4.86 -6.33
N GLY A 65 8.02 5.91 -6.00
CA GLY A 65 8.41 6.88 -4.97
C GLY A 65 8.59 6.24 -3.58
N PRO A 66 9.10 7.00 -2.60
CA PRO A 66 9.25 8.45 -2.58
C PRO A 66 10.63 8.97 -3.00
N VAL A 67 11.56 8.08 -3.37
CA VAL A 67 12.90 8.48 -3.79
C VAL A 67 12.80 9.43 -5.00
N PRO A 68 13.57 10.53 -5.04
CA PRO A 68 13.55 11.46 -6.17
C PRO A 68 13.83 10.76 -7.51
N GLN A 69 13.37 11.37 -8.61
CA GLN A 69 13.60 10.89 -9.98
C GLN A 69 13.02 9.50 -10.31
N THR A 70 11.90 9.16 -9.68
CA THR A 70 11.17 7.89 -9.89
C THR A 70 9.94 8.03 -10.80
N VAL A 71 9.60 9.25 -11.24
CA VAL A 71 8.45 9.52 -12.10
C VAL A 71 8.68 8.95 -13.50
N GLY A 72 7.77 8.07 -13.93
CA GLY A 72 7.71 7.53 -15.29
C GLY A 72 6.80 8.35 -16.21
N ASN A 73 6.73 7.97 -17.49
CA ASN A 73 5.80 8.54 -18.50
C ASN A 73 5.83 10.08 -18.60
N ALA A 74 6.96 10.71 -18.29
CA ALA A 74 7.12 12.17 -18.31
C ALA A 74 7.43 12.69 -19.72
N LEU A 75 6.45 12.61 -20.63
CA LEU A 75 6.57 13.09 -22.00
C LEU A 75 6.01 14.52 -22.13
N PRO A 76 6.63 15.41 -22.92
CA PRO A 76 6.16 16.80 -23.07
C PRO A 76 4.74 16.94 -23.64
N TRP A 77 4.25 15.93 -24.36
CA TRP A 77 2.94 15.95 -25.05
C TRP A 77 1.84 15.17 -24.31
N VAL A 78 2.12 14.60 -23.14
CA VAL A 78 1.12 13.85 -22.36
C VAL A 78 0.86 14.49 -21.01
N THR A 79 -0.29 14.19 -20.41
CA THR A 79 -0.56 14.55 -19.02
C THR A 79 -0.11 13.42 -18.11
N THR A 80 0.98 13.63 -17.37
CA THR A 80 1.47 12.69 -16.35
C THR A 80 0.84 13.01 -15.00
N VAL A 81 0.12 12.05 -14.42
CA VAL A 81 -0.70 12.25 -13.22
C VAL A 81 -0.02 11.64 -11.99
N ALA A 82 0.19 12.47 -10.97
CA ALA A 82 0.62 12.04 -9.64
C ALA A 82 -0.58 11.58 -8.78
N ALA A 83 -0.30 10.86 -7.70
CA ALA A 83 -1.31 10.42 -6.75
C ALA A 83 -1.34 11.33 -5.50
N SER A 84 -2.54 11.58 -4.99
CA SER A 84 -2.77 12.26 -3.72
C SER A 84 -3.93 11.61 -2.97
N THR A 85 -4.07 11.92 -1.69
CA THR A 85 -5.19 11.47 -0.86
C THR A 85 -6.35 12.46 -0.91
N ILE A 86 -7.57 11.96 -0.72
CA ILE A 86 -8.76 12.80 -0.44
C ILE A 86 -8.95 12.96 1.07
N ASP A 87 -9.91 13.79 1.48
CA ASP A 87 -10.28 14.03 2.88
C ASP A 87 -10.87 12.80 3.60
N ARG A 88 -11.35 11.80 2.85
CA ARG A 88 -11.82 10.52 3.40
C ARG A 88 -10.68 9.72 4.01
N SER A 89 -10.87 9.30 5.26
CA SER A 89 -10.02 8.34 5.98
C SER A 89 -10.83 7.12 6.46
N PHE A 90 -10.13 6.04 6.83
CA PHE A 90 -10.72 4.83 7.39
C PHE A 90 -10.21 4.64 8.84
N PRO A 91 -10.68 5.45 9.79
CA PRO A 91 -10.17 5.42 11.15
C PRO A 91 -10.59 4.14 11.87
N THR A 92 -9.68 3.59 12.66
CA THR A 92 -9.99 2.52 13.61
C THR A 92 -9.51 2.91 15.00
N LEU A 93 -10.30 2.57 16.02
CA LEU A 93 -10.01 2.89 17.40
C LEU A 93 -9.20 1.77 18.04
N ILE A 94 -8.02 2.11 18.56
CA ILE A 94 -7.19 1.20 19.36
C ILE A 94 -7.39 1.60 20.83
N SER A 95 -7.97 0.70 21.62
CA SER A 95 -8.18 0.91 23.05
C SER A 95 -7.16 0.12 23.86
N LEU A 96 -6.36 0.81 24.66
CA LEU A 96 -5.38 0.20 25.55
C LEU A 96 -6.01 -0.13 26.92
N GLY A 97 -5.35 -1.01 27.69
CA GLY A 97 -5.82 -1.42 29.01
C GLY A 97 -5.86 -0.27 30.04
N ASN A 98 -5.05 0.77 29.84
CA ASN A 98 -5.08 2.02 30.63
C ASN A 98 -6.25 2.97 30.27
N LYS A 99 -7.20 2.53 29.42
CA LYS A 99 -8.34 3.30 28.89
C LYS A 99 -7.98 4.41 27.90
N GLU A 100 -6.70 4.53 27.55
CA GLU A 100 -6.27 5.42 26.47
C GLU A 100 -6.83 4.93 25.13
N LYS A 101 -7.28 5.87 24.32
CA LYS A 101 -7.84 5.62 23.00
C LYS A 101 -7.01 6.31 21.95
N LEU A 102 -6.48 5.54 21.02
CA LEU A 102 -5.64 6.00 19.94
C LEU A 102 -6.34 5.72 18.62
N VAL A 103 -6.07 6.54 17.61
CA VAL A 103 -6.69 6.39 16.29
C VAL A 103 -5.62 5.93 15.31
N GLY A 104 -5.85 4.75 14.73
CA GLY A 104 -5.10 4.24 13.58
C GLY A 104 -5.97 4.21 12.34
N GLN A 105 -5.53 3.51 11.30
CA GLN A 105 -6.30 3.25 10.10
C GLN A 105 -6.41 1.74 9.81
N SER A 106 -7.57 1.29 9.34
CA SER A 106 -7.78 -0.10 8.95
C SER A 106 -8.91 -0.22 7.92
N LEU A 107 -8.84 -1.25 7.06
CA LEU A 107 -9.97 -1.70 6.24
C LEU A 107 -10.71 -2.88 6.86
N ASN A 108 -10.44 -3.24 8.12
CA ASN A 108 -11.17 -4.32 8.76
C ASN A 108 -12.60 -3.87 9.08
N TYR A 109 -13.54 -4.22 8.20
CA TYR A 109 -14.98 -4.00 8.36
C TYR A 109 -15.69 -5.23 8.95
N ASN A 110 -14.98 -6.33 9.21
CA ASN A 110 -15.59 -7.58 9.64
C ASN A 110 -15.91 -7.54 11.13
N ALA A 111 -17.17 -7.23 11.46
CA ALA A 111 -17.67 -7.20 12.83
C ALA A 111 -17.51 -8.53 13.58
N ALA A 112 -17.39 -9.67 12.88
CA ALA A 112 -17.15 -10.97 13.52
C ALA A 112 -15.72 -11.14 14.05
N MET A 113 -14.76 -10.33 13.57
CA MET A 113 -13.39 -10.26 14.13
C MET A 113 -13.27 -9.23 15.27
N ASN A 114 -14.31 -8.47 15.57
CA ASN A 114 -14.39 -7.64 16.77
C ASN A 114 -14.67 -8.54 17.98
N ASN A 115 -13.70 -9.38 18.33
CA ASN A 115 -13.75 -10.07 19.61
C ASN A 115 -13.57 -9.00 20.70
N SER A 116 -14.61 -8.75 21.48
CA SER A 116 -14.66 -7.66 22.47
C SER A 116 -13.76 -7.86 23.69
N GLY A 117 -12.94 -8.92 23.69
CA GLY A 117 -11.95 -9.20 24.73
C GLY A 117 -10.63 -8.49 24.46
N PHE A 118 -10.04 -7.93 25.52
CA PHE A 118 -8.65 -7.44 25.45
C PHE A 118 -7.72 -8.60 25.07
N GLN A 119 -6.82 -8.32 24.13
CA GLN A 119 -5.76 -9.23 23.71
C GLN A 119 -4.45 -8.72 24.32
N ASP A 120 -3.56 -9.65 24.68
CA ASP A 120 -2.21 -9.27 25.10
C ASP A 120 -1.50 -8.54 23.96
N LEU A 121 -0.72 -7.51 24.33
CA LEU A 121 0.10 -6.74 23.41
C LEU A 121 1.55 -7.19 23.55
N VAL A 122 2.23 -7.44 22.44
CA VAL A 122 3.67 -7.71 22.39
C VAL A 122 4.32 -6.71 21.45
N HIS A 123 5.28 -5.95 21.95
CA HIS A 123 6.09 -5.08 21.11
C HIS A 123 7.24 -5.88 20.49
N VAL A 124 7.23 -6.03 19.16
CA VAL A 124 8.26 -6.73 18.39
C VAL A 124 8.81 -5.74 17.38
N GLN A 125 10.08 -5.36 17.51
CA GLN A 125 10.70 -4.24 16.76
C GLN A 125 10.35 -4.23 15.26
N SER A 126 11.10 -4.98 14.44
CA SER A 126 10.98 -5.06 12.99
C SER A 126 9.97 -6.09 12.51
N CYS A 127 9.55 -7.02 13.39
CA CYS A 127 8.73 -8.17 13.02
C CYS A 127 9.33 -8.97 11.85
N ASP A 128 10.66 -9.08 11.84
CA ASP A 128 11.38 -10.05 11.04
C ASP A 128 11.28 -11.45 11.68
N THR A 129 11.71 -12.46 10.93
CA THR A 129 11.60 -13.86 11.35
C THR A 129 12.31 -14.13 12.68
N GLU A 130 13.48 -13.53 12.90
CA GLU A 130 14.25 -13.69 14.13
C GLU A 130 13.52 -13.07 15.33
N SER A 131 13.12 -11.79 15.26
CA SER A 131 12.42 -11.09 16.35
C SER A 131 11.07 -11.73 16.69
N LEU A 132 10.34 -12.23 15.69
CA LEU A 132 9.10 -12.97 15.90
C LEU A 132 9.34 -14.31 16.59
N SER A 133 10.38 -15.05 16.21
CA SER A 133 10.70 -16.35 16.83
C SER A 133 11.17 -16.23 18.28
N LEU A 134 11.82 -15.12 18.64
CA LEU A 134 12.26 -14.82 20.01
C LEU A 134 11.11 -14.33 20.91
N SER A 135 9.97 -13.96 20.32
CA SER A 135 8.82 -13.37 21.02
C SER A 135 7.66 -14.35 21.09
N ASN A 136 6.99 -14.46 22.24
CA ASN A 136 5.77 -15.26 22.34
C ASN A 136 4.56 -14.47 21.81
N VAL A 137 4.32 -14.54 20.50
CA VAL A 137 3.27 -13.79 19.78
C VAL A 137 1.98 -14.57 19.53
N THR A 138 1.97 -15.88 19.78
CA THR A 138 0.84 -16.77 19.49
C THR A 138 -0.41 -16.33 20.25
N GLY A 139 -1.48 -16.03 19.52
CA GLY A 139 -2.75 -15.58 20.10
C GLY A 139 -2.78 -14.11 20.51
N LYS A 140 -1.71 -13.34 20.27
CA LYS A 140 -1.56 -11.97 20.78
C LYS A 140 -1.65 -10.91 19.67
N THR A 141 -1.77 -9.65 20.08
CA THR A 141 -1.63 -8.49 19.19
C THR A 141 -0.18 -8.03 19.17
N VAL A 142 0.41 -7.95 17.98
CA VAL A 142 1.81 -7.58 17.79
C VAL A 142 1.90 -6.12 17.38
N LEU A 143 2.71 -5.32 18.09
CA LEU A 143 3.12 -3.99 17.65
C LEU A 143 4.47 -4.08 16.94
N CYS A 144 4.47 -3.84 15.64
CA CYS A 144 5.68 -3.69 14.83
C CYS A 144 6.05 -2.21 14.73
N TYR A 145 7.14 -1.83 15.39
CA TYR A 145 7.62 -0.45 15.42
C TYR A 145 9.16 -0.40 15.34
N ALA A 146 9.65 -0.11 14.14
CA ALA A 146 11.06 -0.07 13.78
C ALA A 146 11.38 1.13 12.86
N PRO A 147 11.43 2.37 13.41
CA PRO A 147 11.61 3.57 12.60
C PRO A 147 12.97 3.62 11.87
N ALA A 148 14.03 3.04 12.45
CA ALA A 148 15.34 2.99 11.80
C ALA A 148 15.33 2.11 10.54
N GLN A 149 14.69 0.94 10.61
CA GLN A 149 14.53 0.02 9.48
C GLN A 149 13.65 0.62 8.39
N ALA A 150 12.59 1.36 8.76
CA ALA A 150 11.71 2.03 7.80
C ALA A 150 12.43 3.11 6.96
N ALA A 151 13.57 3.63 7.42
CA ALA A 151 14.41 4.55 6.67
C ALA A 151 15.29 3.85 5.62
N ILE A 152 15.59 2.56 5.80
CA ILE A 152 16.41 1.76 4.89
C ILE A 152 15.51 1.04 3.89
N THR A 153 14.48 0.35 4.40
CA THR A 153 13.53 -0.40 3.59
C THR A 153 12.15 0.24 3.74
N PRO A 154 11.55 0.74 2.64
CA PRO A 154 10.27 1.44 2.72
C PRO A 154 9.18 0.47 3.19
N PRO A 155 8.24 0.92 4.06
CA PRO A 155 7.15 0.10 4.58
C PRO A 155 6.35 -0.66 3.51
N ARG A 156 6.21 -0.08 2.31
CA ARG A 156 5.52 -0.71 1.17
C ARG A 156 6.14 -2.05 0.76
N ALA A 157 7.47 -2.13 0.79
CA ALA A 157 8.20 -3.33 0.37
C ALA A 157 8.08 -4.47 1.40
N GLU A 158 8.06 -4.12 2.69
CA GLU A 158 8.07 -5.10 3.79
C GLU A 158 6.69 -5.52 4.26
N LEU A 159 5.69 -4.63 4.22
CA LEU A 159 4.41 -4.83 4.93
C LEU A 159 3.71 -6.12 4.53
N HIS A 160 3.68 -6.47 3.23
CA HIS A 160 3.03 -7.71 2.79
C HIS A 160 3.74 -8.96 3.34
N SER A 161 5.07 -9.01 3.27
CA SER A 161 5.85 -10.12 3.80
C SER A 161 5.74 -10.22 5.33
N LEU A 162 5.75 -9.08 6.01
CA LEU A 162 5.58 -8.97 7.45
C LEU A 162 4.20 -9.47 7.91
N ILE A 163 3.13 -9.13 7.20
CA ILE A 163 1.78 -9.66 7.46
C ILE A 163 1.79 -11.19 7.37
N ASN A 164 2.40 -11.77 6.32
CA ASN A 164 2.45 -13.22 6.18
C ASN A 164 3.24 -13.88 7.32
N ARG A 165 4.43 -13.35 7.67
CA ARG A 165 5.24 -13.86 8.79
C ARG A 165 4.51 -13.80 10.13
N THR A 166 3.77 -12.71 10.38
CA THR A 166 3.01 -12.53 11.63
C THR A 166 1.81 -13.47 11.72
N ILE A 167 1.14 -13.74 10.60
CA ILE A 167 0.10 -14.78 10.50
C ILE A 167 0.68 -16.17 10.79
N GLU A 168 1.81 -16.51 10.16
CA GLU A 168 2.49 -17.80 10.34
C GLU A 168 2.98 -17.99 11.79
N ALA A 169 3.40 -16.91 12.45
CA ALA A 169 3.76 -16.91 13.87
C ALA A 169 2.54 -17.04 14.82
N GLY A 170 1.31 -17.05 14.29
CA GLY A 170 0.08 -17.28 15.05
C GLY A 170 -0.47 -16.04 15.76
N ALA A 171 -0.07 -14.83 15.36
CA ALA A 171 -0.63 -13.59 15.89
C ALA A 171 -2.13 -13.46 15.57
N LYS A 172 -2.87 -12.78 16.46
CA LYS A 172 -4.32 -12.48 16.28
C LYS A 172 -4.60 -11.03 15.95
N GLY A 173 -3.60 -10.16 16.10
CA GLY A 173 -3.66 -8.78 15.65
C GLY A 173 -2.29 -8.24 15.29
N LEU A 174 -2.27 -7.23 14.43
CA LEU A 174 -1.08 -6.51 14.01
C LEU A 174 -1.35 -5.00 14.06
N ILE A 175 -0.51 -4.29 14.79
CA ILE A 175 -0.41 -2.83 14.75
C ILE A 175 0.93 -2.53 14.10
N PHE A 176 0.91 -1.99 12.89
CA PHE A 176 2.13 -1.70 12.14
C PHE A 176 2.35 -0.18 12.07
N ALA A 177 3.54 0.23 12.50
CA ALA A 177 3.94 1.62 12.54
C ALA A 177 4.64 2.01 11.24
N GLN A 178 4.24 3.14 10.65
CA GLN A 178 4.81 3.65 9.41
C GLN A 178 4.88 5.18 9.42
N TYR A 179 5.73 5.74 8.56
CA TYR A 179 5.65 7.17 8.23
C TYR A 179 4.44 7.45 7.33
N THR A 180 4.28 8.70 6.87
CA THR A 180 3.14 9.18 6.08
C THR A 180 3.08 8.56 4.67
N VAL A 181 2.70 7.29 4.59
CA VAL A 181 2.36 6.56 3.37
C VAL A 181 0.98 5.94 3.53
N ASN A 182 0.21 5.90 2.46
CA ASN A 182 -1.08 5.20 2.46
C ASN A 182 -0.90 3.77 1.95
N LEU A 183 -0.81 2.82 2.87
CA LEU A 183 -0.64 1.39 2.58
C LEU A 183 -1.88 0.57 2.94
N LEU A 184 -3.01 1.24 3.03
CA LEU A 184 -4.23 0.65 3.57
C LEU A 184 -4.72 -0.55 2.75
N GLU A 185 -4.54 -0.52 1.42
CA GLU A 185 -4.85 -1.63 0.51
C GLU A 185 -4.11 -2.93 0.87
N ILE A 186 -2.87 -2.84 1.37
CA ILE A 186 -2.07 -4.02 1.73
C ILE A 186 -2.70 -4.77 2.91
N LEU A 187 -3.44 -4.08 3.79
CA LEU A 187 -4.12 -4.70 4.93
C LEU A 187 -5.21 -5.70 4.54
N THR A 188 -5.65 -5.73 3.28
CA THR A 188 -6.52 -6.80 2.76
C THR A 188 -5.90 -8.18 2.93
N SER A 189 -4.56 -8.27 2.98
CA SER A 189 -3.84 -9.53 3.26
C SER A 189 -4.10 -10.06 4.67
N CYS A 190 -4.60 -9.23 5.59
CA CYS A 190 -4.97 -9.66 6.94
C CYS A 190 -6.40 -10.23 7.03
N GLU A 191 -7.23 -9.97 6.01
CA GLU A 191 -8.65 -10.31 6.04
C GLU A 191 -8.87 -11.82 6.21
N GLY A 192 -9.65 -12.20 7.23
CA GLY A 192 -9.91 -13.60 7.54
C GLY A 192 -8.85 -14.27 8.44
N PHE A 193 -7.68 -13.65 8.65
CA PHE A 193 -6.61 -14.21 9.48
C PHE A 193 -6.44 -13.47 10.81
N MET A 194 -6.34 -12.14 10.77
CA MET A 194 -6.11 -11.29 11.95
C MET A 194 -6.57 -9.84 11.74
N SER A 195 -6.74 -9.11 12.84
CA SER A 195 -7.04 -7.67 12.77
C SER A 195 -5.78 -6.85 12.57
N CYS A 196 -5.72 -6.05 11.50
CA CYS A 196 -4.59 -5.17 11.22
C CYS A 196 -4.95 -3.69 11.34
N ALA A 197 -4.04 -2.90 11.89
CA ALA A 197 -4.14 -1.44 11.92
C ALA A 197 -2.79 -0.79 11.58
N LEU A 198 -2.84 0.30 10.84
CA LEU A 198 -1.71 1.18 10.58
C LEU A 198 -1.74 2.35 11.55
N VAL A 199 -0.60 2.71 12.11
CA VAL A 199 -0.42 3.87 12.98
C VAL A 199 0.81 4.66 12.55
N ASP A 200 0.83 5.95 12.87
CA ASP A 200 2.05 6.74 12.75
C ASP A 200 3.04 6.41 13.88
N PHE A 201 4.28 6.91 13.77
CA PHE A 201 5.31 6.67 14.77
C PHE A 201 5.03 7.30 16.13
N GLU A 202 4.26 8.39 16.21
CA GLU A 202 3.90 9.02 17.49
C GLU A 202 2.93 8.13 18.28
N ILE A 203 1.89 7.65 17.61
CA ILE A 203 0.92 6.72 18.16
C ILE A 203 1.61 5.39 18.51
N ALA A 204 2.47 4.86 17.64
CA ALA A 204 3.23 3.65 17.92
C ALA A 204 4.13 3.78 19.15
N GLN A 205 4.79 4.93 19.31
CA GLN A 205 5.63 5.20 20.48
C GLN A 205 4.80 5.20 21.78
N ARG A 206 3.58 5.79 21.77
CA ARG A 206 2.68 5.74 22.93
C ARG A 206 2.27 4.32 23.29
N ILE A 207 1.93 3.50 22.29
CA ILE A 207 1.59 2.08 22.49
C ILE A 207 2.82 1.31 23.04
N ALA A 208 4.01 1.55 22.49
CA ALA A 208 5.25 0.92 22.95
C ALA A 208 5.60 1.33 24.40
N SER A 209 5.40 2.60 24.76
CA SER A 209 5.58 3.08 26.14
C SER A 209 4.63 2.40 27.11
N TYR A 210 3.35 2.23 26.73
CA TYR A 210 2.39 1.47 27.52
C TYR A 210 2.85 0.02 27.73
N SER A 211 3.28 -0.68 26.66
CA SER A 211 3.75 -2.06 26.72
C SER A 211 4.88 -2.26 27.75
N LYS A 212 5.86 -1.34 27.78
CA LYS A 212 6.98 -1.38 28.73
C LYS A 212 6.61 -1.10 30.19
N MET A 213 5.47 -0.45 30.43
CA MET A 213 4.98 -0.15 31.79
C MET A 213 4.17 -1.32 32.38
N THR A 214 3.73 -2.25 31.52
CA THR A 214 2.87 -3.38 31.89
C THR A 214 3.58 -4.74 31.86
N GLU A 215 4.83 -4.80 31.39
CA GLU A 215 5.77 -5.92 31.59
C GLU A 215 6.36 -5.91 33.00
#